data_AF-G2WRE4-F1
#
_entry.id   AF-G2WRE4-F1
#
_cell.length_a   1.000
_cell.length_b   1.000
_cell.length_c   1.000
_cell.angle_alpha   90.00
_cell.angle_beta   90.00
_cell.angle_gamma   90.00
#
_symmetry.space_group_name_H-M   'P 1'
#
loop_
_entity.id
_entity.type
_entity.pdbx_description
1 polymer ?
#
loop_
_entity_poly.entity_id
_entity_poly.type
_entity_poly.pdbx_seq_one_letter_code
_entity_poly.pdbx_strand_id
1 'polypeptide(L)'
;MSTPTTLRTMRAPAQLRHGASSLLAVSRNSTSPLSTLPWALGLQLRRAHTSVSRDRKSALKDDADSTDVEMYSRVLNPPASTRPAPLNLPRRDPEASTFSHLLATGKAYISFYKTGLKAVFTNRRLLRETLAAKPEEDRQRPSVWTPTVVPASYTRADWLLLWRVRHDMVRVPLFGLVLLVCGEFTPLVVFLIDGVVPYTCRLPRQIAPA
;
A
#
# COMPACT_ATOMS: atom_id res chain seq x y z
N MET A 1 58.79 -12.59 -26.20
CA MET A 1 57.76 -13.31 -26.98
C MET A 1 56.43 -12.65 -26.64
N SER A 2 56.13 -11.48 -27.21
CA SER A 2 55.49 -11.26 -28.52
C SER A 2 53.98 -11.59 -28.49
N THR A 3 53.17 -10.55 -28.30
CA THR A 3 51.72 -10.41 -28.63
C THR A 3 51.44 -10.74 -30.12
N PRO A 4 50.20 -11.05 -30.61
CA PRO A 4 49.05 -10.11 -30.57
C PRO A 4 47.57 -10.64 -30.65
N THR A 5 46.64 -9.75 -30.23
CA THR A 5 45.38 -9.30 -30.86
C THR A 5 44.40 -10.29 -31.53
N THR A 6 43.09 -10.21 -31.19
CA THR A 6 41.99 -9.91 -32.15
C THR A 6 40.68 -9.49 -31.45
N LEU A 7 40.12 -8.38 -31.96
CA LEU A 7 38.83 -7.73 -31.67
C LEU A 7 37.61 -8.52 -32.16
N ARG A 8 36.45 -8.40 -31.49
CA ARG A 8 35.16 -8.38 -32.21
C ARG A 8 34.09 -7.53 -31.52
N THR A 9 33.95 -6.32 -32.05
CA THR A 9 32.76 -5.47 -32.01
C THR A 9 31.58 -6.18 -32.69
N MET A 10 30.40 -6.14 -32.10
CA MET A 10 29.16 -6.09 -32.88
C MET A 10 28.19 -5.05 -32.30
N ARG A 11 28.00 -4.03 -33.12
CA ARG A 11 26.99 -2.97 -33.08
C ARG A 11 25.84 -3.47 -33.95
N ALA A 12 24.59 -3.32 -33.52
CA ALA A 12 23.43 -3.49 -34.38
C ALA A 12 22.52 -2.25 -34.26
N PRO A 13 22.35 -1.48 -35.35
CA PRO A 13 21.26 -0.52 -35.49
C PRO A 13 20.31 -0.87 -36.65
N ALA A 14 19.17 -0.16 -36.67
CA ALA A 14 18.08 -0.10 -37.68
C ALA A 14 17.05 -1.24 -37.59
N GLN A 15 15.73 -1.01 -37.63
CA GLN A 15 14.93 -0.25 -38.62
C GLN A 15 13.67 0.31 -37.93
N LEU A 16 13.40 1.62 -37.93
CA LEU A 16 12.60 2.39 -38.92
C LEU A 16 11.47 1.60 -39.62
N ARG A 17 10.21 1.89 -39.25
CA ARG A 17 9.07 1.79 -40.16
C ARG A 17 8.05 2.89 -39.87
N HIS A 18 7.62 3.49 -40.98
CA HIS A 18 6.78 4.68 -41.12
C HIS A 18 5.29 4.47 -40.81
N GLY A 19 4.61 5.61 -40.62
CA GLY A 19 3.19 5.81 -40.93
C GLY A 19 2.28 5.71 -39.70
N ALA A 20 1.43 6.66 -39.35
CA ALA A 20 0.97 7.84 -40.06
C ALA A 20 0.48 8.88 -39.05
N SER A 21 0.73 10.14 -39.37
CA SER A 21 0.07 11.31 -38.79
C SER A 21 -1.42 11.27 -39.13
N SER A 22 -2.29 11.46 -38.14
CA SER A 22 -3.63 11.99 -38.38
C SER A 22 -3.92 13.07 -37.35
N LEU A 23 -4.06 14.28 -37.89
CA LEU A 23 -4.32 15.53 -37.22
C LEU A 23 -5.81 15.63 -36.83
N LEU A 24 -6.03 16.27 -35.68
CA LEU A 24 -7.11 17.21 -35.35
C LEU A 24 -8.55 16.88 -35.75
N ALA A 25 -9.40 16.72 -34.73
CA ALA A 25 -10.75 17.27 -34.75
C ALA A 25 -11.19 17.64 -33.32
N VAL A 26 -10.89 18.89 -32.94
CA VAL A 26 -11.62 19.60 -31.88
C VAL A 26 -12.99 19.92 -32.45
N SER A 27 -14.05 19.32 -31.89
CA SER A 27 -15.43 19.75 -32.16
C SER A 27 -15.95 20.50 -30.94
N ARG A 28 -16.01 21.83 -31.08
CA ARG A 28 -16.72 22.75 -30.19
C ARG A 28 -18.13 22.90 -30.71
N ASN A 29 -19.13 22.35 -30.02
CA ASN A 29 -20.51 22.79 -30.23
C ASN A 29 -21.02 23.41 -28.92
N SER A 30 -20.91 24.73 -28.88
CA SER A 30 -21.63 25.63 -27.99
C SER A 30 -22.93 26.02 -28.68
N THR A 31 -24.08 25.72 -28.05
CA THR A 31 -25.28 26.58 -28.03
C THR A 31 -26.32 25.93 -27.11
N SER A 32 -26.57 26.55 -25.96
CA SER A 32 -27.84 26.47 -25.24
C SER A 32 -28.92 27.26 -25.99
N PRO A 33 -30.21 26.95 -25.78
CA PRO A 33 -30.99 27.89 -24.97
C PRO A 33 -31.95 27.24 -23.97
N LEU A 34 -32.18 27.97 -22.87
CA LEU A 34 -33.32 27.83 -21.96
C LEU A 34 -34.65 27.87 -22.73
N SER A 35 -35.62 27.03 -22.37
CA SER A 35 -36.96 27.48 -21.96
C SER A 35 -37.92 26.31 -21.70
N THR A 36 -38.61 26.39 -20.56
CA THR A 36 -40.03 26.05 -20.33
C THR A 36 -40.52 24.59 -20.42
N LEU A 37 -40.87 24.06 -19.25
CA LEU A 37 -41.87 23.00 -19.05
C LEU A 37 -43.26 23.49 -19.54
N PRO A 38 -44.12 22.57 -20.03
CA PRO A 38 -45.22 22.11 -19.18
C PRO A 38 -45.55 20.61 -19.28
N TRP A 39 -46.05 20.11 -18.15
CA TRP A 39 -46.84 18.90 -17.92
C TRP A 39 -47.78 18.47 -19.08
N ALA A 40 -47.63 17.24 -19.56
CA ALA A 40 -48.71 16.49 -20.22
C ALA A 40 -48.42 14.98 -20.18
N LEU A 41 -49.43 14.22 -19.75
CA LEU A 41 -49.43 12.77 -19.63
C LEU A 41 -49.14 12.09 -20.97
N GLY A 42 -48.13 11.22 -20.97
CA GLY A 42 -47.87 10.27 -22.05
C GLY A 42 -47.47 8.92 -21.47
N LEU A 43 -48.46 8.03 -21.28
CA LEU A 43 -48.24 6.60 -21.03
C LEU A 43 -47.54 5.99 -22.26
N GLN A 44 -46.22 5.95 -22.24
CA GLN A 44 -45.42 5.17 -23.18
C GLN A 44 -45.05 3.84 -22.53
N LEU A 45 -45.84 2.81 -22.84
CA LEU A 45 -45.55 1.41 -22.54
C LEU A 45 -44.27 0.99 -23.27
N ARG A 46 -43.11 1.22 -22.63
CA ARG A 46 -41.83 0.69 -23.11
C ARG A 46 -41.73 -0.78 -22.72
N ARG A 47 -41.89 -1.61 -23.75
CA ARG A 47 -41.64 -3.06 -23.78
C ARG A 47 -40.33 -3.40 -23.07
N ALA A 48 -40.42 -4.08 -21.92
CA ALA A 48 -39.25 -4.62 -21.24
C ALA A 48 -38.71 -5.82 -22.05
N HIS A 49 -37.57 -5.65 -22.68
CA HIS A 49 -36.79 -6.76 -23.23
C HIS A 49 -35.95 -7.30 -22.08
N THR A 50 -36.47 -8.31 -21.38
CA THR A 50 -35.69 -9.07 -20.40
C THR A 50 -34.68 -9.92 -21.17
N SER A 51 -33.47 -9.40 -21.38
CA SER A 51 -32.33 -10.22 -21.75
C SER A 51 -31.93 -11.02 -20.50
N VAL A 52 -32.42 -12.26 -20.42
CA VAL A 52 -31.91 -13.26 -19.48
C VAL A 52 -30.48 -13.56 -19.91
N SER A 53 -29.52 -12.83 -19.32
CA SER A 53 -28.09 -13.06 -19.54
C SER A 53 -27.74 -14.44 -19.00
N ARG A 54 -27.29 -15.32 -19.90
CA ARG A 54 -26.73 -16.63 -19.58
C ARG A 54 -25.31 -16.45 -19.02
N ASP A 55 -25.18 -15.79 -17.88
CA ASP A 55 -23.91 -15.62 -17.16
C ASP A 55 -23.97 -16.34 -15.82
N ARG A 56 -24.12 -17.67 -15.86
CA ARG A 56 -24.09 -18.53 -14.66
C ARG A 56 -22.91 -19.50 -14.62
N LYS A 57 -21.99 -19.41 -15.59
CA LYS A 57 -20.82 -20.32 -15.70
C LYS A 57 -19.47 -19.69 -15.38
N SER A 58 -19.37 -18.36 -15.30
CA SER A 58 -18.14 -17.67 -14.87
C SER A 58 -18.01 -17.55 -13.35
N ALA A 59 -19.12 -17.45 -12.61
CA ALA A 59 -19.10 -17.12 -11.18
C ALA A 59 -18.67 -18.25 -10.22
N LEU A 60 -18.31 -19.46 -10.70
CA LEU A 60 -17.95 -20.60 -9.83
C LEU A 60 -16.48 -21.02 -9.93
N LYS A 61 -15.68 -20.35 -10.78
CA LYS A 61 -14.27 -20.71 -11.01
C LYS A 61 -13.28 -19.70 -10.42
N ASP A 62 -13.74 -18.49 -10.11
CA ASP A 62 -12.90 -17.42 -9.55
C ASP A 62 -12.67 -17.56 -8.03
N ASP A 63 -13.54 -18.24 -7.30
CA ASP A 63 -13.41 -18.40 -5.83
C ASP A 63 -12.30 -19.40 -5.43
N ALA A 64 -12.09 -20.44 -6.23
CA ALA A 64 -11.07 -21.46 -5.95
C ALA A 64 -9.65 -20.91 -6.20
N ASP A 65 -9.45 -20.19 -7.30
CA ASP A 65 -8.15 -19.57 -7.65
C ASP A 65 -7.76 -18.47 -6.65
N SER A 66 -8.74 -17.67 -6.21
CA SER A 66 -8.51 -16.59 -5.23
C SER A 66 -8.05 -17.10 -3.86
N THR A 67 -8.53 -18.28 -3.44
CA THR A 67 -8.22 -18.85 -2.12
C THR A 67 -6.77 -19.38 -2.08
N ASP A 68 -6.33 -20.03 -3.15
CA ASP A 68 -4.96 -20.53 -3.27
C ASP A 68 -3.95 -19.39 -3.35
N VAL A 69 -4.22 -18.38 -4.18
CA VAL A 69 -3.37 -17.19 -4.30
C VAL A 69 -3.22 -16.49 -2.94
N GLU A 70 -4.30 -16.34 -2.18
CA GLU A 70 -4.26 -15.73 -0.85
C GLU A 70 -3.54 -16.61 0.18
N MET A 71 -3.67 -17.93 0.11
CA MET A 71 -2.91 -18.86 0.96
C MET A 71 -1.40 -18.75 0.70
N TYR A 72 -0.97 -18.80 -0.56
CA TYR A 72 0.44 -18.60 -0.93
C TYR A 72 0.95 -17.21 -0.53
N SER A 73 0.10 -16.18 -0.69
CA SER A 73 0.41 -14.82 -0.27
C SER A 73 0.74 -14.76 1.23
N ARG A 74 -0.02 -15.46 2.07
CA ARG A 74 0.18 -15.50 3.53
C ARG A 74 1.42 -16.26 3.96
N VAL A 75 1.84 -17.26 3.20
CA VAL A 75 3.07 -18.03 3.49
C VAL A 75 4.31 -17.23 3.07
N LEU A 76 4.23 -16.50 1.97
CA LEU A 76 5.37 -15.79 1.38
C LEU A 76 5.53 -14.37 1.93
N ASN A 77 4.42 -13.64 2.06
CA ASN A 77 4.38 -12.24 2.44
C ASN A 77 3.83 -12.08 3.86
N PRO A 78 4.40 -11.16 4.65
CA PRO A 78 3.85 -10.84 5.95
C PRO A 78 2.44 -10.24 5.85
N PRO A 79 1.64 -10.26 6.94
CA PRO A 79 0.29 -9.73 6.93
C PRO A 79 0.30 -8.22 6.59
N ALA A 80 -0.76 -7.75 5.93
CA ALA A 80 -0.88 -6.37 5.47
C ALA A 80 -0.71 -5.34 6.60
N SER A 81 -1.05 -5.70 7.84
CA SER A 81 -0.84 -4.88 9.04
C SER A 81 0.64 -4.59 9.37
N THR A 82 1.59 -5.27 8.73
CA THR A 82 3.04 -4.95 8.84
C THR A 82 3.46 -3.78 7.95
N ARG A 83 2.60 -3.33 7.04
CA ARG A 83 2.85 -2.20 6.15
C ARG A 83 2.32 -0.90 6.79
N PRO A 84 2.96 0.25 6.50
CA PRO A 84 2.45 1.53 6.98
C PRO A 84 1.07 1.84 6.37
N ALA A 85 0.20 2.45 7.18
CA ALA A 85 -1.12 2.87 6.71
C ALA A 85 -1.02 3.96 5.64
N PRO A 86 -2.01 4.10 4.73
CA PRO A 86 -2.03 5.23 3.81
C PRO A 86 -2.21 6.53 4.59
N LEU A 87 -1.30 7.48 4.37
CA LEU A 87 -1.37 8.82 4.96
C LEU A 87 -2.25 9.71 4.09
N ASN A 88 -3.46 10.03 4.57
CA ASN A 88 -4.39 10.94 3.90
C ASN A 88 -4.17 12.36 4.42
N LEU A 89 -3.45 13.18 3.66
CA LEU A 89 -3.25 14.59 3.99
C LEU A 89 -4.40 15.43 3.43
N PRO A 90 -4.93 16.42 4.18
CA PRO A 90 -5.90 17.36 3.64
C PRO A 90 -5.27 18.12 2.47
N ARG A 91 -6.04 18.30 1.39
CA ARG A 91 -5.61 19.13 0.27
C ARG A 91 -5.60 20.58 0.71
N ARG A 92 -4.58 21.34 0.30
CA ARG A 92 -4.48 22.76 0.62
C ARG A 92 -5.49 23.57 -0.18
N ASP A 93 -6.47 24.13 0.52
CA ASP A 93 -7.37 25.13 -0.05
C ASP A 93 -6.69 26.51 -0.02
N PRO A 94 -6.67 27.26 -1.14
CA PRO A 94 -6.01 28.56 -1.20
C PRO A 94 -6.69 29.64 -0.35
N GLU A 95 -7.96 29.45 0.00
CA GLU A 95 -8.78 30.39 0.79
C GLU A 95 -8.71 30.12 2.30
N ALA A 96 -8.19 28.95 2.71
CA ALA A 96 -8.09 28.59 4.12
C ALA A 96 -6.87 29.25 4.79
N SER A 97 -7.04 29.71 6.04
CA SER A 97 -5.93 30.21 6.85
C SER A 97 -4.83 29.15 6.99
N THR A 98 -3.57 29.57 6.82
CA THR A 98 -2.38 28.72 6.93
C THR A 98 -2.34 27.96 8.25
N PHE A 99 -2.74 28.61 9.33
CA PHE A 99 -2.78 28.00 10.66
C PHE A 99 -3.81 26.88 10.77
N SER A 100 -5.01 27.08 10.22
CA SER A 100 -6.06 26.04 10.18
C SER A 100 -5.59 24.81 9.39
N HIS A 101 -4.95 25.05 8.25
CA HIS A 101 -4.38 23.98 7.43
C HIS A 101 -3.27 23.21 8.17
N LEU A 102 -2.41 23.89 8.93
CA LEU A 102 -1.37 23.25 9.73
C LEU A 102 -1.96 22.36 10.83
N LEU A 103 -2.99 22.82 11.55
CA LEU A 103 -3.68 22.01 12.57
C LEU A 103 -4.39 20.81 11.94
N ALA A 104 -5.05 20.98 10.79
CA ALA A 104 -5.67 19.88 10.05
C ALA A 104 -4.63 18.83 9.63
N THR A 105 -3.46 19.29 9.18
CA THR A 105 -2.33 18.42 8.82
C THR A 105 -1.79 17.68 10.05
N GLY A 106 -1.60 18.36 11.18
CA GLY A 106 -1.16 17.75 12.45
C GLY A 106 -2.12 16.65 12.92
N LYS A 107 -3.44 16.91 12.85
CA LYS A 107 -4.48 15.92 13.17
C LYS A 107 -4.41 14.68 12.27
N ALA A 108 -4.15 14.86 10.98
CA ALA A 108 -3.96 13.75 10.05
C ALA A 108 -2.72 12.89 10.40
N TYR A 109 -1.61 13.51 10.82
CA TYR A 109 -0.44 12.77 11.30
C TYR A 109 -0.70 12.02 12.60
N ILE A 110 -1.40 12.63 13.57
CA ILE A 110 -1.76 11.95 14.81
C ILE A 110 -2.64 10.72 14.54
N SER A 111 -3.64 10.84 13.66
CA SER A 111 -4.52 9.72 13.34
C SER A 111 -3.74 8.58 12.68
N PHE A 112 -2.82 8.89 11.77
CA PHE A 112 -1.88 7.95 11.17
C PHE A 112 -0.97 7.26 12.21
N TYR A 113 -0.38 8.00 13.14
CA TYR A 113 0.46 7.38 14.18
C TYR A 113 -0.33 6.49 15.13
N LYS A 114 -1.56 6.90 15.47
CA LYS A 114 -2.47 6.05 16.26
C LYS A 114 -2.81 4.76 15.53
N THR A 115 -3.05 4.80 14.22
CA THR A 115 -3.32 3.58 13.43
C THR A 115 -2.08 2.71 13.31
N GLY A 116 -0.90 3.30 13.06
CA GLY A 116 0.37 2.58 12.99
C GLY A 116 0.74 1.89 14.31
N LEU A 117 0.53 2.55 15.45
CA LEU A 117 0.73 1.95 16.78
C LEU A 117 -0.22 0.77 17.03
N LYS A 118 -1.52 0.93 16.70
CA LYS A 118 -2.48 -0.18 16.78
C LYS A 118 -2.01 -1.38 15.96
N ALA A 119 -1.49 -1.15 14.75
CA ALA A 119 -0.95 -2.18 13.90
C ALA A 119 0.27 -2.90 14.52
N VAL A 120 1.15 -2.21 15.26
CA VAL A 120 2.24 -2.88 16.00
C VAL A 120 1.69 -3.85 17.04
N PHE A 121 0.69 -3.43 17.81
CA PHE A 121 0.09 -4.27 18.83
C PHE A 121 -0.68 -5.45 18.25
N THR A 122 -1.38 -5.27 17.11
CA THR A 122 -2.01 -6.40 16.41
C THR A 122 -0.96 -7.38 15.88
N ASN A 123 0.13 -6.89 15.27
CA ASN A 123 1.24 -7.74 14.82
C ASN A 123 1.90 -8.51 15.97
N ARG A 124 2.03 -7.88 17.15
CA ARG A 124 2.52 -8.56 18.37
C ARG A 124 1.58 -9.67 18.82
N ARG A 125 0.27 -9.43 18.75
CA ARG A 125 -0.74 -10.43 19.09
C ARG A 125 -0.70 -11.59 18.09
N LEU A 126 -0.70 -11.30 16.79
CA LEU A 126 -0.58 -12.30 15.73
C LEU A 126 0.68 -13.15 15.92
N LEU A 127 1.83 -12.54 16.20
CA LEU A 127 3.06 -13.28 16.47
C LEU A 127 2.90 -14.24 17.67
N ARG A 128 2.22 -13.83 18.75
CA ARG A 128 1.97 -14.72 19.89
C ARG A 128 1.10 -15.91 19.52
N GLU A 129 0.06 -15.68 18.72
CA GLU A 129 -0.84 -16.73 18.23
C GLU A 129 -0.10 -17.70 17.29
N THR A 130 0.69 -17.17 16.35
CA THR A 130 1.56 -17.98 15.48
C THR A 130 2.53 -18.84 16.28
N LEU A 131 3.23 -18.26 17.27
CA LEU A 131 4.18 -19.00 18.12
C LEU A 131 3.49 -20.06 18.98
N ALA A 132 2.27 -19.80 19.45
CA ALA A 132 1.50 -20.76 20.25
C ALA A 132 1.08 -21.98 19.41
N ALA A 133 0.82 -21.80 18.12
CA ALA A 133 0.45 -22.88 17.19
C ALA A 133 1.65 -23.75 16.72
N LYS A 134 2.90 -23.32 16.95
CA LYS A 134 4.10 -24.08 16.59
C LYS A 134 4.40 -25.19 17.62
N PRO A 135 5.09 -26.28 17.19
CA PRO A 135 5.58 -27.30 18.11
C PRO A 135 6.50 -26.71 19.19
N GLU A 136 6.56 -27.36 20.35
CA GLU A 136 7.27 -26.83 21.53
C GLU A 136 8.76 -26.61 21.29
N GLU A 137 9.40 -27.48 20.50
CA GLU A 137 10.81 -27.38 20.10
C GLU A 137 11.12 -26.06 19.37
N ASP A 138 10.22 -25.63 18.48
CA ASP A 138 10.36 -24.42 17.67
C ASP A 138 9.69 -23.19 18.29
N ARG A 139 9.02 -23.33 19.44
CA ARG A 139 8.37 -22.22 20.16
C ARG A 139 9.40 -21.25 20.73
N GLN A 140 10.63 -21.72 20.94
CA GLN A 140 11.72 -20.90 21.44
C GLN A 140 12.04 -19.80 20.44
N ARG A 141 11.97 -18.54 20.88
CA ARG A 141 12.29 -17.40 20.00
C ARG A 141 13.74 -17.52 19.51
N PRO A 142 14.01 -17.35 18.20
CA PRO A 142 15.36 -17.40 17.67
C PRO A 142 16.22 -16.33 18.35
N SER A 143 17.44 -16.74 18.72
CA SER A 143 18.38 -15.86 19.40
C SER A 143 18.74 -14.67 18.49
N VAL A 144 19.02 -13.51 19.10
CA VAL A 144 19.47 -12.32 18.36
C VAL A 144 20.81 -12.57 17.68
N TRP A 145 21.64 -13.43 18.27
CA TRP A 145 23.02 -13.71 17.88
C TRP A 145 23.14 -14.74 16.75
N THR A 146 22.09 -15.53 16.50
CA THR A 146 22.05 -16.55 15.43
C THR A 146 20.86 -16.35 14.48
N PRO A 147 20.79 -15.21 13.76
CA PRO A 147 19.66 -14.88 12.88
C PRO A 147 19.55 -15.76 11.64
N THR A 148 20.58 -16.53 11.32
CA THR A 148 20.65 -17.31 10.07
C THR A 148 19.99 -18.68 10.20
N VAL A 149 19.76 -19.15 11.43
CA VAL A 149 19.15 -20.46 11.70
C VAL A 149 17.63 -20.28 11.80
N VAL A 150 16.92 -20.66 10.75
CA VAL A 150 15.46 -20.63 10.68
C VAL A 150 14.93 -22.04 11.00
N PRO A 151 14.06 -22.22 12.01
CA PRO A 151 13.48 -23.52 12.31
C PRO A 151 12.55 -23.99 11.19
N ALA A 152 12.46 -25.31 10.98
CA ALA A 152 11.75 -25.89 9.84
C ALA A 152 10.24 -25.58 9.83
N SER A 153 9.64 -25.36 11.00
CA SER A 153 8.22 -25.00 11.09
C SER A 153 7.90 -23.56 10.69
N TYR A 154 8.89 -22.69 10.48
CA TYR A 154 8.67 -21.29 10.14
C TYR A 154 8.49 -21.09 8.64
N THR A 155 7.42 -20.38 8.28
CA THR A 155 7.29 -19.82 6.93
C THR A 155 8.12 -18.54 6.79
N ARG A 156 8.37 -18.11 5.54
CA ARG A 156 9.04 -16.83 5.26
C ARG A 156 8.27 -15.66 5.89
N ALA A 157 6.94 -15.66 5.77
CA ALA A 157 6.10 -14.63 6.35
C ALA A 157 6.22 -14.58 7.89
N ASP A 158 6.17 -15.74 8.56
CA ASP A 158 6.31 -15.84 10.02
C ASP A 158 7.67 -15.32 10.48
N TRP A 159 8.73 -15.69 9.77
CA TRP A 159 10.09 -15.24 10.06
C TRP A 159 10.19 -13.72 9.98
N LEU A 160 9.71 -13.13 8.89
CA LEU A 160 9.71 -11.69 8.70
C LEU A 160 8.81 -10.97 9.73
N LEU A 161 7.67 -11.54 10.10
CA LEU A 161 6.78 -10.99 11.13
C LEU A 161 7.49 -10.92 12.48
N LEU A 162 8.20 -11.99 12.88
CA LEU A 162 8.96 -12.05 14.13
C LEU A 162 9.98 -10.93 14.22
N TRP A 163 10.79 -10.76 13.18
CA TRP A 163 11.86 -9.75 13.16
C TRP A 163 11.31 -8.33 13.12
N ARG A 164 10.22 -8.07 12.40
CA ARG A 164 9.55 -6.75 12.40
C ARG A 164 8.97 -6.41 13.76
N VAL A 165 8.22 -7.33 14.37
CA VAL A 165 7.63 -7.09 15.69
C VAL A 165 8.73 -6.82 16.72
N ARG A 166 9.84 -7.55 16.69
CA ARG A 166 10.97 -7.31 17.59
C ARG A 166 11.58 -5.92 17.37
N HIS A 167 11.80 -5.54 16.12
CA HIS A 167 12.31 -4.22 15.76
C HIS A 167 11.40 -3.09 16.25
N ASP A 168 10.10 -3.23 16.05
CA ASP A 168 9.11 -2.22 16.41
C ASP A 168 8.92 -2.14 17.93
N MET A 169 8.91 -3.27 18.64
CA MET A 169 8.74 -3.30 20.10
C MET A 169 9.85 -2.58 20.86
N VAL A 170 11.08 -2.57 20.34
CA VAL A 170 12.20 -1.81 20.94
C VAL A 170 12.01 -0.30 20.76
N ARG A 171 11.32 0.12 19.68
CA ARG A 171 11.14 1.53 19.30
C ARG A 171 9.85 2.15 19.79
N VAL A 172 8.80 1.35 20.00
CA VAL A 172 7.49 1.83 20.48
C VAL A 172 7.59 2.66 21.77
N PRO A 173 8.38 2.30 22.80
CA PRO A 173 8.48 3.11 24.01
C PRO A 173 9.06 4.50 23.73
N LEU A 174 10.16 4.56 22.97
CA LEU A 174 10.82 5.81 22.61
C LEU A 174 9.92 6.68 21.72
N PHE A 175 9.31 6.07 20.70
CA PHE A 175 8.37 6.75 19.82
C PHE A 175 7.11 7.24 20.55
N GLY A 176 6.60 6.44 21.49
CA GLY A 176 5.46 6.79 22.34
C GLY A 176 5.76 7.99 23.24
N LEU A 177 6.98 8.07 23.80
CA LEU A 177 7.42 9.24 24.55
C LEU A 177 7.49 10.50 23.69
N VAL A 178 8.05 10.39 22.48
CA VAL A 178 8.07 11.51 21.52
C VAL A 178 6.66 11.98 21.18
N LEU A 179 5.74 11.06 20.89
CA LEU A 179 4.33 11.39 20.63
C LEU A 179 3.65 12.06 21.82
N LEU A 180 3.98 11.64 23.05
CA LEU A 180 3.41 12.20 24.27
C LEU A 180 3.92 13.62 24.54
N VAL A 181 5.21 13.88 24.34
CA VAL A 181 5.82 15.20 24.57
C VAL A 181 5.47 16.18 23.45
N CYS A 182 5.52 15.74 22.19
CA CYS A 182 5.40 16.62 21.03
C CYS A 182 3.98 16.70 20.47
N GLY A 183 3.08 15.75 20.79
CA GLY A 183 1.68 15.77 20.38
C GLY A 183 1.50 16.00 18.87
N GLU A 184 0.94 17.15 18.51
CA GLU A 184 0.68 17.58 17.13
C GLU A 184 1.94 17.98 16.34
N PHE A 185 3.05 18.29 17.02
CA PHE A 185 4.34 18.63 16.39
C PHE A 185 5.26 17.43 16.18
N THR A 186 4.83 16.23 16.58
CA THR A 186 5.56 14.97 16.35
C THR A 186 6.04 14.75 14.91
N PRO A 187 5.29 15.08 13.82
CA PRO A 187 5.83 14.96 12.47
C PRO A 187 7.15 15.73 12.27
N LEU A 188 7.35 16.89 12.89
CA LEU A 188 8.61 17.64 12.77
C LEU A 188 9.78 16.93 13.44
N VAL A 189 9.56 16.32 14.60
CA VAL A 189 10.60 15.57 15.33
C VAL A 189 10.94 14.26 14.63
N VAL A 190 9.92 13.59 14.08
CA VAL A 190 10.11 12.38 13.28
C VAL A 190 10.94 12.65 12.03
N PHE A 191 10.72 13.78 11.34
CA PHE A 191 11.57 14.19 10.21
C PHE A 191 13.04 14.40 10.60
N LEU A 192 13.32 14.78 11.85
CA LEU A 192 14.69 14.97 12.32
C LEU A 192 15.35 13.65 12.74
N ILE A 193 14.55 12.66 13.18
CA ILE A 193 15.05 11.41 13.76
C ILE A 193 14.27 10.20 13.19
N ASP A 194 14.55 9.87 11.94
CA ASP A 194 13.92 8.73 11.24
C ASP A 194 14.17 7.36 11.90
N GLY A 195 15.21 7.24 12.74
CA GLY A 195 15.59 5.99 13.40
C GLY A 195 14.67 5.52 14.53
N VAL A 196 13.82 6.41 15.04
CA VAL A 196 12.96 6.16 16.21
C VAL A 196 11.62 5.52 15.84
N VAL A 197 11.22 5.59 14.57
CA VAL A 197 9.86 5.25 14.15
C VAL A 197 9.73 3.76 13.84
N PRO A 198 8.69 3.06 14.37
CA PRO A 198 8.42 1.68 13.99
C PRO A 198 8.02 1.59 12.50
N TYR A 199 8.20 0.42 11.87
CA TYR A 199 7.95 0.27 10.44
C TYR A 199 6.51 0.63 10.02
N THR A 200 5.53 0.38 10.88
CA THR A 200 4.11 0.71 10.65
C THR A 200 3.81 2.21 10.65
N CYS A 201 4.71 3.03 11.20
CA CYS A 201 4.57 4.48 11.30
C CYS A 201 5.49 5.25 10.33
N ARG A 202 6.17 4.56 9.39
CA ARG A 202 7.01 5.23 8.39
C ARG A 202 6.18 6.04 7.40
N LEU A 203 6.64 7.24 7.08
CA LEU A 203 5.91 8.12 6.16
C LEU A 203 6.03 7.59 4.72
N PRO A 204 4.97 7.71 3.89
CA PRO A 204 5.00 7.28 2.50
C PRO A 204 6.14 7.89 1.67
N ARG A 205 6.53 9.15 1.98
CA ARG A 205 7.66 9.82 1.32
C ARG A 205 9.00 9.11 1.53
N GLN A 206 9.12 8.25 2.55
CA GLN A 206 10.31 7.47 2.85
C GLN A 206 10.36 6.13 2.10
N ILE A 207 9.25 5.69 1.48
CA ILE A 207 9.13 4.37 0.84
C ILE A 207 8.83 4.42 -0.67
N ALA A 208 8.41 5.57 -1.20
CA ALA A 208 8.26 5.75 -2.64
C ALA A 208 9.62 6.10 -3.28
N PRO A 209 10.12 5.33 -4.27
CA PRO A 209 11.19 5.82 -5.14
C PRO A 209 10.68 7.05 -5.89
N ALA A 210 11.51 8.08 -5.97
CA ALA A 210 11.22 9.32 -6.69
C ALA A 210 10.94 9.08 -8.18
#